data_AF-A0A7M5V0I8-F1
#
_entry.id   AF-A0A7M5V0I8-F1
#
_cell.length_a   1.000
_cell.length_b   1.000
_cell.length_c   1.000
_cell.angle_alpha   90.00
_cell.angle_beta   90.00
_cell.angle_gamma   90.00
#
_symmetry.space_group_name_H-M   'P 1'
#
loop_
_entity.id
_entity.type
_entity.pdbx_description
1 polymer ?
#
loop_
_entity_poly.entity_id
_entity_poly.type
_entity_poly.pdbx_seq_one_letter_code
_entity_poly.pdbx_strand_id
1 'polypeptide(L)'
;MKLFSTAMFILLVNISMLETRSISDKELIELLKDALNQDAQGPKSFVQGGDAQGPKSFVQGGDAQGPKSFVQGGDAQGPKSFVQGGDAQGPKSFVQGGDAQGPKSFVQGGDAQGPKSFVQGGDAQGPKSFVQGGDAQGPKSFVQGGDAQGPKSFVQGGDAQGPKSFVQ
;
A
#
# COMPACT_ATOMS: atom_id res chain seq x y z
N MET A 1 -16.58 -2.16 31.75
CA MET A 1 -16.10 -0.76 31.64
C MET A 1 -15.54 -0.60 30.25
N LYS A 2 -16.26 0.08 29.35
CA LYS A 2 -15.81 0.31 27.98
C LYS A 2 -14.89 1.52 27.99
N LEU A 3 -13.62 1.32 27.63
CA LEU A 3 -12.67 2.41 27.42
C LEU A 3 -13.19 3.25 26.26
N PHE A 4 -13.60 4.48 26.54
CA PHE A 4 -13.93 5.44 25.49
C PHE A 4 -12.65 5.72 24.69
N SER A 5 -12.72 5.57 23.36
CA SER A 5 -11.60 5.86 22.47
C SER A 5 -11.14 7.31 22.64
N THR A 6 -9.84 7.58 22.51
CA THR A 6 -9.25 8.92 22.54
C THR A 6 -9.97 9.89 21.59
N ALA A 7 -10.43 9.41 20.44
CA ALA A 7 -11.21 10.19 19.48
C ALA A 7 -12.56 10.65 20.06
N MET A 8 -13.23 9.79 20.83
CA MET A 8 -14.49 10.11 21.49
C MET A 8 -14.29 11.08 22.65
N PHE A 9 -13.18 10.98 23.38
CA PHE A 9 -12.81 11.96 24.41
C PHE A 9 -12.50 13.33 23.81
N ILE A 10 -11.74 13.39 22.70
CA ILE A 10 -11.45 14.63 21.98
C ILE A 10 -12.72 15.26 21.40
N LEU A 11 -13.66 14.45 20.90
CA LEU A 11 -14.95 14.92 20.42
C LEU A 11 -15.81 15.49 21.56
N LEU A 12 -15.89 14.81 22.70
CA LEU A 12 -16.61 15.30 23.89
C LEU A 12 -15.98 16.60 24.44
N VAL A 13 -14.65 16.69 24.46
CA VAL A 13 -13.92 17.91 24.87
C VAL A 13 -14.16 19.05 23.88
N ASN A 14 -14.18 18.79 22.57
CA ASN A 14 -14.50 19.81 21.56
C ASN A 14 -15.96 20.26 21.64
N ILE A 15 -16.92 19.35 21.86
CA ILE A 15 -18.34 19.69 22.04
C ILE A 15 -18.52 20.55 23.30
N SER A 16 -17.86 20.21 24.41
CA SER A 16 -17.88 21.02 25.64
C SER A 16 -17.21 22.38 25.45
N MET A 17 -16.16 22.48 24.63
CA MET A 17 -15.52 23.77 24.28
C MET A 17 -16.31 24.59 23.26
N LEU A 18 -17.27 24.00 22.54
CA LEU A 18 -18.13 24.65 21.54
C LEU A 18 -19.44 25.23 22.11
N GLU A 19 -19.59 25.32 23.43
CA GLU A 19 -20.78 25.81 24.18
C GLU A 19 -21.27 27.25 23.84
N THR A 20 -20.81 27.84 22.73
CA THR A 20 -21.32 29.10 22.17
C THR A 20 -21.94 28.99 20.76
N ARG A 21 -22.06 27.78 20.18
CA ARG A 21 -22.82 27.57 18.93
C ARG A 21 -23.86 26.46 19.11
N SER A 22 -25.13 26.81 18.98
CA SER A 22 -26.24 25.84 18.93
C SER A 22 -26.13 25.01 17.64
N ILE A 23 -25.48 23.85 17.73
CA ILE A 23 -25.50 22.82 16.68
C ILE A 23 -26.88 22.18 16.70
N SER A 24 -27.47 21.95 15.53
CA SER A 24 -28.76 21.26 15.45
C SER A 24 -28.62 19.75 15.68
N ASP A 25 -29.63 19.10 16.26
CA ASP A 25 -29.61 17.63 16.49
C ASP A 25 -29.30 16.83 15.21
N LYS A 26 -29.67 17.36 14.04
CA LYS A 26 -29.36 16.74 12.74
C LYS A 26 -27.89 16.80 12.38
N GLU A 27 -27.24 17.95 12.58
CA GLU A 27 -25.79 18.11 12.38
C GLU A 27 -25.00 17.27 13.38
N LEU A 28 -25.48 17.16 14.63
CA LEU A 28 -24.87 16.29 15.64
C LEU A 28 -24.94 14.81 15.22
N ILE A 29 -26.09 14.36 14.71
CA ILE A 29 -26.27 12.99 14.22
C ILE A 29 -25.41 12.71 12.99
N GLU A 30 -25.24 13.68 12.09
CA GLU A 30 -24.39 13.53 10.90
C GLU A 30 -22.90 13.44 11.27
N LEU A 31 -22.44 14.32 12.16
CA LEU A 31 -21.10 14.26 12.76
C LEU A 31 -20.84 12.94 13.48
N LEU A 32 -21.83 12.42 14.21
CA LEU A 32 -21.72 11.10 14.85
C LEU A 32 -21.68 9.97 13.83
N LYS A 33 -22.42 10.05 12.72
CA LYS A 33 -22.37 9.02 11.65
C LYS A 33 -21.02 9.03 10.94
N ASP A 34 -20.50 10.20 10.59
CA ASP A 34 -19.18 10.33 9.95
C ASP A 34 -18.05 9.87 10.89
N ALA A 35 -18.20 10.11 12.20
CA ALA A 35 -17.28 9.61 13.21
C ALA A 35 -17.42 8.09 13.49
N LEU A 36 -18.56 7.48 13.20
CA LEU A 36 -18.84 6.07 13.47
C LEU A 36 -18.71 5.16 12.24
N ASN A 37 -18.74 5.71 11.02
CA ASN A 37 -18.92 4.95 9.79
C ASN A 37 -17.79 5.22 8.78
N GLN A 38 -16.55 5.21 9.27
CA GLN A 38 -15.37 5.32 8.41
C GLN A 38 -15.11 4.05 7.61
N ASP A 39 -15.73 2.92 7.98
CA ASP A 39 -15.57 1.66 7.24
C ASP A 39 -16.76 1.39 6.31
N ALA A 40 -16.49 0.83 5.13
CA ALA A 40 -17.52 0.47 4.16
C ALA A 40 -17.43 -0.99 3.72
N GLN A 41 -18.58 -1.66 3.69
CA GLN A 41 -18.76 -2.98 3.11
C GLN A 41 -19.74 -2.93 1.95
N GLY A 42 -19.36 -3.46 0.79
CA GLY A 42 -20.30 -3.50 -0.34
C GLY A 42 -19.68 -3.80 -1.71
N PRO A 43 -20.50 -3.91 -2.76
CA PRO A 43 -20.04 -4.20 -4.13
C PRO A 43 -19.12 -3.11 -4.70
N LYS A 44 -19.31 -1.87 -4.26
CA LYS A 44 -18.50 -0.71 -4.60
C LYS A 44 -18.49 0.25 -3.41
N SER A 45 -17.31 0.64 -2.94
CA SER A 45 -17.14 1.56 -1.81
C SER A 45 -16.19 2.70 -2.17
N PHE A 46 -16.45 3.86 -1.57
CA PHE A 46 -15.58 5.02 -1.55
C PHE A 46 -15.46 5.44 -0.09
N VAL A 47 -14.23 5.50 0.43
CA VAL A 47 -13.96 5.71 1.85
C VAL A 47 -12.88 6.76 2.04
N GLN A 48 -13.07 7.63 3.04
CA GLN A 48 -12.09 8.61 3.47
C GLN A 48 -11.85 8.44 4.99
N GLY A 49 -10.63 8.11 5.37
CA GLY A 49 -10.18 7.97 6.75
C GLY A 49 -10.51 6.64 7.44
N GLY A 50 -10.98 5.62 6.70
CA GLY A 50 -11.21 4.28 7.23
C GLY A 50 -11.14 3.21 6.16
N ASP A 51 -11.65 2.02 6.45
CA ASP A 51 -11.36 0.81 5.68
C ASP A 51 -12.49 0.38 4.76
N ALA A 52 -12.16 -0.33 3.67
CA ALA A 52 -13.12 -0.84 2.72
C ALA A 52 -12.98 -2.33 2.46
N GLN A 53 -14.08 -3.07 2.59
CA GLN A 53 -14.15 -4.48 2.18
C GLN A 53 -15.16 -4.68 1.05
N GLY A 54 -14.70 -5.14 -0.11
CA GLY A 54 -15.60 -5.33 -1.24
C GLY A 54 -14.95 -5.66 -2.58
N PRO A 55 -15.74 -6.03 -3.60
CA PRO A 55 -15.29 -6.26 -4.98
C PRO A 55 -14.52 -5.10 -5.61
N LYS A 56 -14.88 -3.85 -5.28
CA LYS A 56 -14.26 -2.63 -5.80
C LYS A 56 -14.22 -1.56 -4.71
N SER A 57 -13.03 -1.12 -4.32
CA SER A 57 -12.85 -0.12 -3.28
C SER A 57 -11.96 1.03 -3.76
N PHE A 58 -12.31 2.24 -3.34
CA PHE A 58 -11.47 3.43 -3.43
C PHE A 58 -11.33 4.00 -2.02
N VAL A 59 -10.10 4.07 -1.51
CA VAL A 59 -9.83 4.45 -0.11
C VAL A 59 -8.77 5.53 -0.05
N GLN A 60 -9.01 6.55 0.77
CA GLN A 60 -8.04 7.59 1.10
C GLN A 60 -7.80 7.61 2.61
N GLY A 61 -6.59 7.31 3.06
CA GLY A 61 -6.19 7.34 4.47
C GLY A 61 -6.66 6.14 5.30
N GLY A 62 -6.78 4.97 4.68
CA GLY A 62 -7.17 3.70 5.30
C GLY A 62 -6.94 2.53 4.33
N ASP A 63 -7.39 1.33 4.70
CA ASP A 63 -7.04 0.09 4.01
C ASP A 63 -8.17 -0.47 3.14
N ALA A 64 -7.82 -1.28 2.15
CA ALA A 64 -8.79 -1.94 1.27
C ALA A 64 -8.55 -3.43 1.11
N GLN A 65 -9.55 -4.25 1.39
CA GLN A 65 -9.55 -5.67 1.10
C GLN A 65 -10.56 -6.00 -0.01
N GLY A 66 -10.07 -6.53 -1.14
CA GLY A 66 -10.96 -6.77 -2.27
C GLY A 66 -10.32 -7.22 -3.58
N PRO A 67 -11.11 -7.80 -4.51
CA PRO A 67 -10.70 -8.09 -5.89
C PRO A 67 -10.02 -6.93 -6.64
N LYS A 68 -10.46 -5.69 -6.41
CA LYS A 68 -9.93 -4.48 -7.04
C LYS A 68 -9.93 -3.33 -6.04
N SER A 69 -8.75 -2.81 -5.74
CA SER A 69 -8.59 -1.71 -4.79
C SER A 69 -7.73 -0.59 -5.38
N PHE A 70 -8.13 0.65 -5.09
CA PHE A 70 -7.30 1.84 -5.25
C PHE A 70 -7.17 2.50 -3.88
N VAL A 71 -5.94 2.65 -3.38
CA VAL A 71 -5.69 3.15 -2.03
C VAL A 71 -4.65 4.27 -2.07
N GLN A 72 -4.90 5.33 -1.31
CA GLN A 72 -3.96 6.43 -1.10
C GLN A 72 -3.73 6.61 0.41
N GLY A 73 -2.50 6.40 0.87
CA GLY A 73 -2.11 6.56 2.29
C GLY A 73 -2.56 5.41 3.20
N GLY A 74 -2.55 4.18 2.67
CA GLY A 74 -2.91 2.95 3.38
C GLY A 74 -2.65 1.74 2.50
N ASP A 75 -3.05 0.56 2.94
CA ASP A 75 -2.68 -0.72 2.35
C ASP A 75 -3.80 -1.38 1.54
N ALA A 76 -3.44 -2.25 0.60
CA ALA A 76 -4.39 -3.00 -0.20
C ALA A 76 -4.09 -4.50 -0.26
N GLN A 77 -5.08 -5.32 0.10
CA GLN A 77 -5.02 -6.77 -0.05
C GLN A 77 -6.00 -7.26 -1.12
N GLY A 78 -5.47 -7.85 -2.20
CA GLY A 78 -6.35 -8.26 -3.28
C GLY A 78 -5.70 -8.74 -4.59
N PRO A 79 -6.48 -9.42 -5.45
CA PRO A 79 -6.09 -9.76 -6.83
C PRO A 79 -5.49 -8.64 -7.67
N LYS A 80 -5.99 -7.41 -7.51
CA LYS A 80 -5.53 -6.23 -8.25
C LYS A 80 -5.55 -5.00 -7.34
N SER A 81 -4.38 -4.45 -7.09
CA SER A 81 -4.23 -3.28 -6.22
C SER A 81 -3.43 -2.18 -6.91
N PHE A 82 -3.87 -0.95 -6.73
CA PHE A 82 -3.08 0.26 -6.96
C PHE A 82 -2.96 0.99 -5.62
N VAL A 83 -1.74 1.25 -5.17
CA VAL A 83 -1.47 1.85 -3.87
C VAL A 83 -0.48 3.00 -4.01
N GLN A 84 -0.77 4.11 -3.34
CA GLN A 84 0.13 5.25 -3.21
C GLN A 84 0.37 5.55 -1.73
N GLY A 85 1.62 5.42 -1.26
CA GLY A 85 2.02 5.71 0.11
C GLY A 85 1.63 4.63 1.12
N GLY A 86 1.65 3.36 0.69
CA GLY A 86 1.38 2.17 1.50
C GLY A 86 1.66 0.90 0.70
N ASP A 87 1.29 -0.25 1.24
CA ASP A 87 1.71 -1.56 0.74
C ASP A 87 0.60 -2.31 0.00
N ALA A 88 0.99 -3.22 -0.88
CA ALA A 88 0.05 -4.07 -1.61
C ALA A 88 0.39 -5.55 -1.55
N GLN A 89 -0.55 -6.37 -1.09
CA GLN A 89 -0.44 -7.82 -1.13
C GLN A 89 -1.41 -8.40 -2.18
N GLY A 90 -0.88 -9.04 -3.22
CA GLY A 90 -1.73 -9.48 -4.31
C GLY A 90 -1.08 -10.10 -5.54
N PRO A 91 -1.84 -10.89 -6.33
CA PRO A 91 -1.46 -11.35 -7.67
C PRO A 91 -0.93 -10.28 -8.62
N LYS A 92 -1.47 -9.06 -8.56
CA LYS A 92 -1.09 -7.92 -9.41
C LYS A 92 -1.14 -6.63 -8.61
N SER A 93 0.02 -6.03 -8.40
CA SER A 93 0.13 -4.78 -7.63
C SER A 93 0.90 -3.72 -8.41
N PHE A 94 0.42 -2.48 -8.31
CA PHE A 94 1.18 -1.28 -8.64
C PHE A 94 1.29 -0.45 -7.36
N VAL A 95 2.50 -0.13 -6.94
CA VAL A 95 2.76 0.58 -5.69
C VAL A 95 3.71 1.75 -5.92
N GLN A 96 3.39 2.89 -5.33
CA GLN A 96 4.26 4.07 -5.29
C GLN A 96 4.50 4.49 -3.83
N GLY A 97 5.75 4.44 -3.37
CA GLY A 97 6.15 4.83 -2.01
C GLY A 97 5.82 3.81 -0.93
N GLY A 98 5.86 2.52 -1.27
CA GLY A 98 5.64 1.39 -0.36
C GLY A 98 5.97 0.07 -1.08
N ASP A 99 5.64 -1.05 -0.45
CA ASP A 99 6.09 -2.37 -0.85
C ASP A 99 5.00 -3.20 -1.53
N ALA A 100 5.41 -4.18 -2.35
CA ALA A 100 4.49 -5.09 -3.00
C ALA A 100 4.89 -6.56 -2.81
N GLN A 101 3.97 -7.36 -2.29
CA GLN A 101 4.12 -8.80 -2.21
C GLN A 101 3.17 -9.52 -3.17
N GLY A 102 3.73 -10.23 -4.16
CA GLY A 102 2.99 -11.20 -4.94
C GLY A 102 3.50 -11.49 -6.36
N PRO A 103 2.75 -12.32 -7.12
CA PRO A 103 3.15 -12.83 -8.43
C PRO A 103 3.65 -11.82 -9.46
N LYS A 104 3.08 -10.62 -9.49
CA LYS A 104 3.43 -9.57 -10.45
C LYS A 104 3.33 -8.21 -9.78
N SER A 105 4.46 -7.55 -9.61
CA SER A 105 4.53 -6.25 -8.96
C SER A 105 5.26 -5.23 -9.83
N PHE A 106 4.75 -4.00 -9.82
CA PHE A 106 5.48 -2.81 -10.23
C PHE A 106 5.57 -1.89 -9.01
N VAL A 107 6.78 -1.50 -8.63
CA VAL A 107 7.02 -0.71 -7.43
C VAL A 107 7.94 0.47 -7.76
N GLN A 108 7.58 1.64 -7.24
CA GLN A 108 8.40 2.85 -7.30
C GLN A 108 8.65 3.38 -5.88
N GLY A 109 9.91 3.41 -5.44
CA GLY A 109 10.32 3.92 -4.13
C GLY A 109 10.04 2.97 -2.97
N GLY A 110 10.10 1.66 -3.21
CA GLY A 110 9.93 0.60 -2.23
C GLY A 110 10.29 -0.76 -2.83
N ASP A 111 10.00 -1.84 -2.12
CA ASP A 111 10.49 -3.17 -2.42
C ASP A 111 9.41 -4.08 -3.02
N ALA A 112 9.85 -5.10 -3.77
CA ALA A 112 8.96 -6.09 -4.34
C ALA A 112 9.41 -7.53 -4.05
N GLN A 113 8.53 -8.30 -3.43
CA GLN A 113 8.73 -9.73 -3.23
C GLN A 113 7.79 -10.54 -4.14
N GLY A 114 8.36 -11.29 -5.10
CA GLY A 114 7.58 -12.26 -5.86
C GLY A 114 8.15 -12.74 -7.19
N PRO A 115 7.44 -13.65 -7.87
CA PRO A 115 7.84 -14.26 -9.14
C PRO A 115 8.30 -13.31 -10.26
N LYS A 116 7.68 -12.14 -10.38
CA LYS A 116 7.98 -11.14 -11.41
C LYS A 116 7.84 -9.74 -10.83
N SER A 117 8.94 -9.02 -10.77
CA SER A 117 8.96 -7.66 -10.23
C SER A 117 9.63 -6.69 -11.18
N PHE A 118 9.10 -5.48 -11.25
CA PHE A 118 9.79 -4.30 -11.75
C PHE A 118 9.87 -3.31 -10.59
N VAL A 119 11.07 -2.84 -10.26
CA VAL A 119 11.32 -1.97 -9.12
C VAL A 119 12.18 -0.78 -9.55
N GLN A 120 11.81 0.41 -9.11
CA GLN A 120 12.60 1.63 -9.25
C GLN A 120 12.83 2.26 -7.88
N GLY A 121 14.09 2.36 -7.44
CA GLY A 121 14.50 2.97 -6.18
C GLY A 121 14.25 2.11 -4.95
N GLY A 122 14.35 0.79 -5.09
CA GLY A 122 14.22 -0.21 -4.03
C GLY A 122 14.62 -1.59 -4.55
N ASP A 123 14.37 -2.62 -3.75
CA ASP A 123 14.89 -3.96 -3.96
C ASP A 123 13.84 -4.94 -4.50
N ALA A 124 14.31 -5.98 -5.19
CA ALA A 124 13.45 -7.06 -5.67
C ALA A 124 13.96 -8.43 -5.24
N GLN A 125 13.09 -9.20 -4.58
CA GLN A 125 13.34 -10.61 -4.28
C GLN A 125 12.43 -11.50 -5.13
N GLY A 126 13.00 -12.26 -6.06
CA GLY A 126 12.17 -13.03 -6.98
C GLY A 126 12.86 -13.81 -8.10
N PRO A 127 12.20 -14.86 -8.62
CA PRO A 127 12.59 -15.57 -9.84
C PRO A 127 12.99 -14.71 -11.04
N LYS A 128 12.31 -13.57 -11.23
CA LYS A 128 12.55 -12.64 -12.34
C LYS A 128 12.37 -11.20 -11.86
N SER A 129 13.41 -10.40 -11.95
CA SER A 129 13.36 -9.00 -11.54
C SER A 129 14.02 -8.09 -12.57
N PHE A 130 13.47 -6.88 -12.66
CA PHE A 130 14.12 -5.72 -13.25
C PHE A 130 14.19 -4.66 -12.16
N VAL A 131 15.38 -4.14 -11.87
CA VAL A 131 15.61 -3.18 -10.80
C VAL A 131 16.43 -2.01 -11.31
N GLN A 132 16.02 -0.79 -10.95
CA GLN A 132 16.77 0.44 -11.20
C GLN A 132 17.01 1.17 -9.88
N GLY A 133 18.27 1.34 -9.47
CA GLY A 133 18.66 2.05 -8.25
C GLY A 133 18.42 1.27 -6.97
N GLY A 134 18.63 -0.05 -7.00
CA GLY A 134 18.50 -0.96 -5.87
C GLY A 134 18.95 -2.37 -6.27
N ASP A 135 18.73 -3.34 -5.39
CA ASP A 135 19.30 -4.68 -5.50
C ASP A 135 18.29 -5.73 -5.94
N ALA A 136 18.80 -6.82 -6.52
CA ALA A 136 17.98 -7.96 -6.92
C ALA A 136 18.50 -9.29 -6.38
N GLN A 137 17.66 -10.01 -5.66
CA GLN A 137 17.93 -11.39 -5.26
C GLN A 137 17.08 -12.36 -6.06
N GLY A 138 17.71 -13.12 -6.96
CA GLY A 138 17.09 -14.27 -7.59
C GLY A 138 17.67 -14.76 -8.91
N PRO A 139 17.07 -15.81 -9.50
CA PRO A 139 17.60 -16.54 -10.66
C PRO A 139 17.73 -15.83 -12.01
N LYS A 140 17.10 -14.68 -12.20
CA LYS A 140 17.13 -13.91 -13.47
C LYS A 140 16.86 -12.45 -13.14
N SER A 141 17.94 -11.67 -13.06
CA SER A 141 17.86 -10.28 -12.68
C SER A 141 18.47 -9.39 -13.74
N PHE A 142 17.83 -8.27 -14.01
CA PHE A 142 18.47 -7.13 -14.65
C PHE A 142 18.51 -6.00 -13.63
N VAL A 143 19.70 -5.45 -13.36
CA VAL A 143 19.90 -4.40 -12.37
C VAL A 143 20.68 -3.25 -12.99
N GLN A 144 20.23 -2.02 -12.73
CA GLN A 144 20.96 -0.81 -13.09
C GLN A 144 21.19 0.04 -11.83
N GLY A 145 22.44 0.26 -11.44
CA GLY A 145 22.84 1.07 -10.29
C GLY A 145 22.63 0.39 -8.93
N GLY A 146 22.93 -0.90 -8.84
CA GLY A 146 22.83 -1.74 -7.64
C GLY A 146 23.35 -3.15 -7.92
N ASP A 147 23.15 -4.06 -6.98
CA ASP A 147 23.75 -5.39 -6.98
C ASP A 147 22.75 -6.50 -7.34
N ALA A 148 23.26 -7.63 -7.83
CA ALA A 148 22.45 -8.81 -8.08
C ALA A 148 23.03 -10.09 -7.45
N GLN A 149 22.23 -10.78 -6.66
CA GLN A 149 22.57 -12.10 -6.13
C GLN A 149 21.72 -13.19 -6.80
N GLY A 150 22.36 -14.06 -7.57
CA GLY A 150 21.74 -15.21 -8.20
C GLY A 150 22.34 -15.52 -9.57
N PRO A 151 21.97 -16.68 -10.15
CA PRO A 151 22.42 -17.02 -11.50
C PRO A 151 21.81 -16.08 -12.55
N LYS A 152 22.43 -15.99 -13.73
CA LYS A 152 21.86 -15.30 -14.91
C LYS A 152 21.46 -13.84 -14.65
N SER A 153 22.29 -13.12 -13.90
CA SER A 153 22.13 -11.69 -13.65
C SER A 153 22.86 -10.86 -14.70
N PHE A 154 22.28 -9.72 -15.07
CA PHE A 154 22.95 -8.66 -15.79
C PHE A 154 22.90 -7.41 -14.91
N VAL A 155 24.06 -6.84 -14.61
CA VAL A 155 24.19 -5.67 -13.74
C VAL A 155 24.91 -4.57 -14.49
N GLN A 156 24.37 -3.35 -14.45
CA GLN A 156 25.04 -2.15 -14.93
C GLN A 156 25.34 -1.23 -13.74
N GLY A 157 26.62 -1.03 -13.40
CA GLY A 157 27.03 -0.12 -12.32
C GLY A 157 26.85 -0.64 -10.89
N GLY A 158 27.26 -1.89 -10.65
CA GLY A 158 27.27 -2.56 -9.33
C GLY A 158 27.93 -3.93 -9.42
N ASP A 159 27.65 -4.83 -8.48
CA ASP A 159 28.23 -6.17 -8.40
C ASP A 159 27.21 -7.26 -8.75
N ALA A 160 27.71 -8.40 -9.26
CA ALA A 160 26.90 -9.58 -9.50
C ALA A 160 27.54 -10.83 -8.89
N GLN A 161 26.77 -11.54 -8.06
CA GLN A 161 27.18 -12.79 -7.45
C GLN A 161 26.33 -13.95 -7.96
N GLY A 162 26.92 -14.81 -8.79
CA GLY A 162 26.29 -16.05 -9.21
C GLY A 162 26.78 -16.54 -10.57
N PRO A 163 26.52 -17.81 -10.93
CA PRO A 163 26.99 -18.33 -12.20
C PRO A 163 26.23 -17.69 -13.37
N LYS A 164 26.94 -17.47 -14.48
CA LYS A 164 26.37 -16.83 -15.69
C LYS A 164 25.88 -15.41 -15.42
N SER A 165 26.47 -14.72 -14.45
CA SER A 165 26.26 -13.30 -14.23
C SER A 165 27.22 -12.46 -15.08
N PHE A 166 26.80 -11.26 -15.43
CA PHE A 166 27.58 -10.29 -16.18
C PHE A 166 27.43 -8.91 -15.54
N VAL A 167 28.54 -8.17 -15.48
CA VAL A 167 28.61 -6.80 -14.95
C VAL A 167 29.16 -5.90 -16.05
N GLN A 168 28.51 -4.74 -16.24
CA GLN A 168 28.91 -3.66 -17.14
C GLN A 168 29.08 -2.35 -16.37
#